data_AF-A0A9W4SQF6-F1
#
_entry.id   AF-A0A9W4SQF6-F1
#
_cell.length_a   1.000
_cell.length_b   1.000
_cell.length_c   1.000
_cell.angle_alpha   90.00
_cell.angle_beta   90.00
_cell.angle_gamma   90.00
#
_symmetry.space_group_name_H-M   'P 1'
#
loop_
_entity.id
_entity.type
_entity.pdbx_description
1 polymer ?
#
loop_
_entity_poly.entity_id
_entity_poly.type
_entity_poly.pdbx_seq_one_letter_code
_entity_poly.pdbx_strand_id
1 'polypeptide(L)'
;MGLSISKLLSGLFGKKEMRILMVGLDAAGKTTILYKLKLGEIVTTIPTIGFNVETVEYKNISFTVWDVGGQDKIRPLWRHYFQNTQGIIFVVDSNDRERISEAREELQRMLNEDELRDALLLVFANKQDLPNAMNAAEITDKLGLHSLRQRHWYIQATCATSGDGLYEGLAASDISFEQLLSKTAEEKANVEINRVKISYNDMPEYRDKLNIKKNSSRKQYASIYFIRYEELSPIVLNSAKAKWNTGVSHVDKILEVKPDKLCYIVGTIYMEMQYKPNILAEVSRDDWEPIPPPREKYYSDTDEIWLEDDSGRIKLVGDILKKEVIVSGIIMAALGKENSQGDFEILDICYAGLPEQINPTVRMDADDDDKYVALISGMNLDTNGALETRLQLMLEYLTGELGGFPEQQNLSSKISRIIIAGNSLAEVKVVPDDKKQKKYGYDNSSYDAEPRIQLDNFLENLCSLLPTHMMPGNHDPADFTLPQQPIHPNLLPKVGRNPNFHGVTNPYWCELDGVVFLGTSGQTIDDIYKYIESEDRLAIAERTLYWRHIAPSAPDTLWCYPFERYDPFIINQMPHVYFIGNQKEFATRLIEGPNQQRTRIILLPSFSESGIVVLLNLKNLKCHTTCFK
;
A
#
# COMPACT_ATOMS: atom_id res chain seq x y z
N MET A 1 -34.81 -32.15 45.29
CA MET A 1 -33.48 -31.67 44.87
C MET A 1 -32.90 -32.68 43.89
N GLY A 2 -32.56 -32.29 42.66
CA GLY A 2 -31.80 -33.18 41.75
C GLY A 2 -32.22 -33.26 40.28
N LEU A 3 -32.92 -32.28 39.68
CA LEU A 3 -33.30 -32.33 38.25
C LEU A 3 -33.04 -31.06 37.42
N SER A 4 -32.27 -30.08 37.93
CA SER A 4 -32.02 -28.80 37.22
C SER A 4 -30.56 -28.50 36.88
N ILE A 5 -29.63 -29.47 36.96
CA ILE A 5 -28.20 -29.22 36.67
C ILE A 5 -27.74 -29.78 35.30
N SER A 6 -28.51 -30.69 34.68
CA SER A 6 -28.12 -31.30 33.39
C SER A 6 -28.33 -30.40 32.17
N LYS A 7 -29.23 -29.41 32.22
CA LYS A 7 -29.49 -28.49 31.08
C LYS A 7 -28.65 -27.20 31.09
N LEU A 8 -27.84 -26.98 32.14
CA LEU A 8 -27.01 -25.78 32.31
C LEU A 8 -25.52 -26.02 31.98
N LEU A 9 -25.10 -27.26 31.74
CA LEU A 9 -23.72 -27.62 31.40
C LEU A 9 -23.47 -27.79 29.89
N SER A 10 -24.52 -27.81 29.06
CA SER A 10 -24.39 -27.85 27.58
C SER A 10 -24.25 -26.46 26.94
N GLY A 11 -24.35 -25.38 27.73
CA GLY A 11 -24.28 -23.99 27.26
C GLY A 11 -22.99 -23.25 27.61
N LEU A 12 -22.00 -23.92 28.20
CA LEU A 12 -20.74 -23.30 28.67
C LEU A 12 -19.48 -23.85 27.96
N PHE A 13 -19.62 -24.73 26.98
CA PHE A 13 -18.54 -25.07 26.06
C PHE A 13 -18.69 -24.24 24.79
N GLY A 14 -17.83 -23.24 24.63
CA GLY A 14 -17.71 -22.50 23.36
C GLY A 14 -17.43 -23.46 22.21
N LYS A 15 -17.93 -23.12 21.00
CA LYS A 15 -17.56 -23.80 19.76
C LYS A 15 -16.02 -23.86 19.68
N LYS A 16 -15.44 -25.06 19.62
CA LYS A 16 -13.99 -25.26 19.45
C LYS A 16 -13.69 -25.34 17.96
N GLU A 17 -13.05 -24.31 17.41
CA GLU A 17 -12.62 -24.31 16.01
C GLU A 17 -11.38 -25.19 15.82
N MET A 18 -11.36 -25.98 14.75
CA MET A 18 -10.24 -26.85 14.40
C MET A 18 -9.79 -26.57 12.97
N ARG A 19 -8.50 -26.26 12.76
CA ARG A 19 -7.94 -25.94 11.45
C ARG A 19 -7.66 -27.22 10.67
N ILE A 20 -8.48 -27.52 9.68
CA ILE A 20 -8.27 -28.61 8.72
C ILE A 20 -7.82 -28.03 7.38
N LEU A 21 -6.73 -28.57 6.82
CA LEU A 21 -6.22 -28.25 5.50
C LEU A 21 -6.63 -29.33 4.49
N MET A 22 -7.44 -29.00 3.49
CA MET A 22 -7.77 -29.91 2.39
C MET A 22 -6.87 -29.65 1.17
N VAL A 23 -6.12 -30.66 0.74
CA VAL A 23 -5.08 -30.59 -0.31
C VAL A 23 -5.09 -31.85 -1.18
N GLY A 24 -4.41 -31.82 -2.32
CA GLY A 24 -4.35 -32.91 -3.29
C GLY A 24 -4.04 -32.41 -4.69
N LEU A 25 -3.78 -33.32 -5.62
CA LEU A 25 -3.47 -32.96 -7.02
C LEU A 25 -4.62 -32.21 -7.71
N ASP A 26 -4.33 -31.56 -8.84
CA ASP A 26 -5.36 -30.96 -9.70
C ASP A 26 -6.34 -32.03 -10.20
N ALA A 27 -7.57 -31.62 -10.46
CA ALA A 27 -8.68 -32.50 -10.86
C ALA A 27 -9.05 -33.63 -9.87
N ALA A 28 -8.46 -33.72 -8.68
CA ALA A 28 -8.79 -34.73 -7.67
C ALA A 28 -10.22 -34.62 -7.10
N GLY A 29 -10.90 -33.49 -7.32
CA GLY A 29 -12.29 -33.25 -6.91
C GLY A 29 -12.46 -32.50 -5.59
N LYS A 30 -11.43 -31.77 -5.12
CA LYS A 30 -11.45 -30.94 -3.90
C LYS A 30 -12.63 -29.95 -3.88
N THR A 31 -12.77 -29.15 -4.94
CA THR A 31 -13.89 -28.20 -5.15
C THR A 31 -15.26 -28.87 -5.08
N THR A 32 -15.39 -30.03 -5.72
CA THR A 32 -16.65 -30.76 -5.77
C THR A 32 -17.03 -31.28 -4.38
N ILE A 33 -16.05 -31.78 -3.61
CA ILE A 33 -16.24 -32.19 -2.22
C ILE A 33 -16.65 -31.00 -1.36
N LEU A 34 -15.97 -29.86 -1.50
CA LEU A 34 -16.28 -28.62 -0.79
C LEU A 34 -17.73 -28.19 -1.01
N TYR A 35 -18.16 -28.05 -2.26
CA TYR A 35 -19.53 -27.64 -2.57
C TYR A 35 -20.57 -28.65 -2.10
N LYS A 36 -20.27 -29.94 -2.22
CA LYS A 36 -21.17 -31.00 -1.74
C LYS A 36 -21.36 -30.92 -0.22
N LEU A 37 -20.29 -30.67 0.52
CA LEU A 37 -20.34 -30.48 1.98
C LEU A 37 -21.04 -29.17 2.39
N LYS A 38 -20.93 -28.11 1.58
CA LYS A 38 -21.47 -26.77 1.86
C LYS A 38 -22.97 -26.60 1.52
N LEU A 39 -23.41 -27.13 0.38
CA LEU A 39 -24.71 -26.79 -0.21
C LEU A 39 -25.70 -27.96 -0.28
N GLY A 40 -25.26 -29.20 -0.04
CA GLY A 40 -26.13 -30.39 -0.08
C GLY A 40 -26.61 -30.81 -1.48
N GLU A 41 -26.28 -30.07 -2.54
CA GLU A 41 -26.69 -30.34 -3.94
C GLU A 41 -25.50 -30.37 -4.92
N ILE A 42 -25.70 -31.03 -6.07
CA ILE A 42 -24.72 -31.12 -7.17
C ILE A 42 -24.89 -29.90 -8.08
N VAL A 43 -23.95 -28.97 -8.06
CA VAL A 43 -23.80 -27.98 -9.12
C VAL A 43 -22.77 -28.51 -10.12
N THR A 44 -23.13 -28.62 -11.40
CA THR A 44 -22.19 -28.96 -12.47
C THR A 44 -21.08 -27.92 -12.52
N THR A 45 -19.86 -28.30 -12.16
CA THR A 45 -18.71 -27.40 -12.16
C THR A 45 -18.22 -27.14 -13.59
N ILE A 46 -18.11 -25.87 -13.97
CA ILE A 46 -17.25 -25.41 -15.06
C ILE A 46 -15.83 -25.33 -14.48
N PRO A 47 -14.75 -25.70 -15.20
CA PRO A 47 -13.38 -25.60 -14.68
C PRO A 47 -13.11 -24.19 -14.16
N THR A 48 -12.69 -24.07 -12.89
CA THR A 48 -12.44 -22.79 -12.24
C THR A 48 -11.25 -22.08 -12.91
N ILE A 49 -11.47 -20.89 -13.45
CA ILE A 49 -10.40 -19.93 -13.73
C ILE A 49 -10.32 -19.04 -12.49
N GLY A 50 -9.35 -19.28 -11.60
CA GLY A 50 -9.11 -18.46 -10.41
C GLY A 50 -8.87 -19.23 -9.10
N PHE A 51 -8.30 -18.51 -8.13
CA PHE A 51 -7.93 -18.92 -6.78
C PHE A 51 -9.11 -18.75 -5.81
N ASN A 52 -9.49 -19.80 -5.04
CA ASN A 52 -10.58 -19.68 -4.06
C ASN A 52 -10.21 -20.36 -2.73
N VAL A 53 -10.23 -19.59 -1.63
CA VAL A 53 -10.13 -20.10 -0.25
C VAL A 53 -11.49 -19.90 0.38
N GLU A 54 -12.22 -20.99 0.63
CA GLU A 54 -13.52 -20.92 1.29
C GLU A 54 -13.48 -21.63 2.64
N THR A 55 -14.00 -20.96 3.66
CA THR A 55 -14.25 -21.56 4.97
C THR A 55 -15.66 -22.16 5.03
N VAL A 56 -15.81 -23.42 5.46
CA VAL A 56 -17.11 -24.09 5.62
C VAL A 56 -17.27 -24.54 7.07
N GLU A 57 -18.46 -24.38 7.65
CA GLU A 57 -18.77 -24.95 8.97
C GLU A 57 -19.56 -26.26 8.80
N TYR A 58 -19.09 -27.37 9.39
CA TYR A 58 -19.88 -28.59 9.57
C TYR A 58 -19.86 -29.00 11.04
N LYS A 59 -21.06 -29.02 11.66
CA LYS A 59 -21.26 -29.20 13.11
C LYS A 59 -20.43 -28.20 13.94
N ASN A 60 -19.43 -28.68 14.68
CA ASN A 60 -18.54 -27.88 15.53
C ASN A 60 -17.15 -27.67 14.88
N ILE A 61 -16.99 -27.97 13.60
CA ILE A 61 -15.71 -27.97 12.90
C ILE A 61 -15.76 -26.92 11.78
N SER A 62 -14.76 -26.03 11.73
CA SER A 62 -14.55 -25.05 10.67
C SER A 62 -13.48 -25.57 9.70
N PHE A 63 -13.78 -25.67 8.42
CA PHE A 63 -12.90 -26.18 7.37
C PHE A 63 -12.33 -25.00 6.61
N THR A 64 -11.01 -24.85 6.48
CA THR A 64 -10.43 -23.91 5.51
C THR A 64 -10.01 -24.72 4.29
N VAL A 65 -10.80 -24.63 3.21
CA VAL A 65 -10.54 -25.42 2.01
C VAL A 65 -9.76 -24.61 0.99
N TRP A 66 -8.62 -25.16 0.60
CA TRP A 66 -7.79 -24.64 -0.48
C TRP A 66 -8.26 -25.25 -1.79
N ASP A 67 -9.04 -24.48 -2.54
CA ASP A 67 -9.26 -24.80 -3.95
C ASP A 67 -8.28 -24.03 -4.82
N VAL A 68 -7.06 -24.56 -4.86
CA VAL A 68 -6.14 -24.25 -5.96
C VAL A 68 -5.60 -25.57 -6.49
N GLY A 69 -5.75 -25.76 -7.81
CA GLY A 69 -5.35 -26.95 -8.54
C GLY A 69 -3.91 -27.33 -8.26
N GLY A 70 -3.61 -28.62 -8.12
CA GLY A 70 -2.27 -29.13 -7.93
C GLY A 70 -1.36 -28.97 -9.16
N GLN A 71 -1.36 -27.83 -9.85
CA GLN A 71 -0.34 -27.51 -10.85
C GLN A 71 1.01 -27.27 -10.14
N ASP A 72 2.10 -27.76 -10.74
CA ASP A 72 3.46 -27.77 -10.17
C ASP A 72 3.95 -26.40 -9.66
N LYS A 73 3.49 -25.29 -10.25
CA LYS A 73 3.99 -23.93 -9.97
C LYS A 73 3.51 -23.34 -8.63
N ILE A 74 2.43 -23.86 -8.04
CA ILE A 74 1.78 -23.26 -6.86
C ILE A 74 1.83 -24.14 -5.61
N ARG A 75 2.28 -25.40 -5.73
CA ARG A 75 2.48 -26.33 -4.61
C ARG A 75 3.40 -25.81 -3.49
N PRO A 76 4.47 -25.01 -3.75
CA PRO A 76 5.30 -24.45 -2.69
C PRO A 76 4.54 -23.55 -1.70
N LEU A 77 3.39 -22.99 -2.09
CA LEU A 77 2.59 -22.09 -1.26
C LEU A 77 1.86 -22.80 -0.12
N TRP A 78 1.68 -24.13 -0.19
CA TRP A 78 1.05 -24.92 0.89
C TRP A 78 1.74 -24.73 2.24
N ARG A 79 3.06 -24.51 2.22
CA ARG A 79 3.91 -24.33 3.42
C ARG A 79 3.44 -23.21 4.35
N HIS A 80 2.89 -22.13 3.80
CA HIS A 80 2.40 -21.00 4.60
C HIS A 80 1.20 -21.36 5.48
N TYR A 81 0.54 -22.50 5.22
CA TYR A 81 -0.67 -22.95 5.92
C TYR A 81 -0.42 -24.12 6.87
N PHE A 82 0.82 -24.64 6.93
CA PHE A 82 1.14 -25.80 7.76
C PHE A 82 1.10 -25.49 9.26
N GLN A 83 1.47 -24.27 9.65
CA GLN A 83 1.45 -23.84 11.04
C GLN A 83 0.04 -23.98 11.64
N ASN A 84 -0.07 -24.63 12.81
CA ASN A 84 -1.33 -24.85 13.53
C ASN A 84 -2.40 -25.66 12.76
N THR A 85 -2.06 -26.32 11.66
CA THR A 85 -2.97 -27.27 11.00
C THR A 85 -3.08 -28.52 11.87
N GLN A 86 -4.30 -28.84 12.30
CA GLN A 86 -4.60 -29.94 13.22
C GLN A 86 -5.03 -31.22 12.48
N GLY A 87 -5.56 -31.05 11.27
CA GLY A 87 -5.96 -32.15 10.40
C GLY A 87 -5.68 -31.82 8.94
N ILE A 88 -5.37 -32.85 8.18
CA ILE A 88 -5.12 -32.79 6.74
C ILE A 88 -6.14 -33.69 6.07
N ILE A 89 -6.86 -33.18 5.08
CA ILE A 89 -7.66 -33.99 4.15
C ILE A 89 -6.90 -34.04 2.83
N PHE A 90 -6.28 -35.18 2.54
CA PHE A 90 -5.59 -35.41 1.28
C PHE A 90 -6.53 -36.11 0.27
N VAL A 91 -6.92 -35.40 -0.78
CA VAL A 91 -7.87 -35.90 -1.80
C VAL A 91 -7.10 -36.50 -2.96
N VAL A 92 -7.44 -37.74 -3.30
CA VAL A 92 -6.82 -38.53 -4.37
C VAL A 92 -7.86 -38.89 -5.41
N ASP A 93 -7.56 -38.65 -6.69
CA ASP A 93 -8.34 -39.20 -7.79
C ASP A 93 -8.07 -40.70 -7.89
N SER A 94 -9.07 -41.51 -7.55
CA SER A 94 -8.94 -42.96 -7.58
C SER A 94 -8.86 -43.52 -9.00
N ASN A 95 -9.35 -42.80 -10.00
CA ASN A 95 -9.30 -43.23 -11.39
C ASN A 95 -8.00 -42.81 -12.10
N ASP A 96 -7.22 -41.92 -11.49
CA ASP A 96 -5.93 -41.45 -12.00
C ASP A 96 -4.77 -42.35 -11.55
N ARG A 97 -4.59 -43.46 -12.25
CA ARG A 97 -3.55 -44.45 -11.96
C ARG A 97 -2.15 -43.98 -12.34
N GLU A 98 -2.02 -43.01 -13.25
CA GLU A 98 -0.73 -42.53 -13.75
C GLU A 98 -0.06 -41.57 -12.77
N ARG A 99 -0.85 -40.67 -12.14
CA ARG A 99 -0.33 -39.64 -11.22
C ARG A 99 -0.35 -40.03 -9.74
N ILE A 100 -0.66 -41.29 -9.42
CA ILE A 100 -0.66 -41.76 -8.03
C ILE A 100 0.74 -41.72 -7.37
N SER A 101 1.79 -41.93 -8.16
CA SER A 101 3.18 -41.79 -7.68
C SER A 101 3.52 -40.34 -7.34
N GLU A 102 3.04 -39.40 -8.14
CA GLU A 102 3.18 -37.96 -7.89
C GLU A 102 2.40 -37.54 -6.64
N ALA A 103 1.17 -38.04 -6.47
CA ALA A 103 0.37 -37.79 -5.27
C ALA A 103 1.08 -38.31 -4.00
N ARG A 104 1.76 -39.46 -4.09
CA ARG A 104 2.59 -39.99 -3.00
C ARG A 104 3.77 -39.05 -2.69
N GLU A 105 4.52 -38.61 -3.69
CA GLU A 105 5.67 -37.73 -3.48
C GLU A 105 5.26 -36.42 -2.82
N GLU A 106 4.15 -35.82 -3.25
CA GLU A 106 3.62 -34.59 -2.64
C GLU A 106 3.13 -34.82 -1.21
N LEU A 107 2.40 -35.91 -0.96
CA LEU A 107 1.98 -36.27 0.39
C LEU A 107 3.19 -36.45 1.31
N GLN A 108 4.22 -37.19 0.88
CA GLN A 108 5.42 -37.39 1.68
C GLN A 108 6.20 -36.09 1.92
N ARG A 109 6.34 -35.25 0.89
CA ARG A 109 6.99 -33.94 1.01
C ARG A 109 6.31 -33.08 2.05
N MET A 110 4.98 -33.01 2.01
CA MET A 110 4.17 -32.24 2.96
C MET A 110 4.27 -32.82 4.38
N LEU A 111 4.15 -34.15 4.55
CA LEU A 111 4.18 -34.78 5.88
C LEU A 111 5.56 -34.74 6.56
N ASN A 112 6.63 -34.43 5.83
CA ASN A 112 7.99 -34.26 6.35
C ASN A 112 8.24 -32.86 6.96
N GLU A 113 7.30 -31.93 6.84
CA GLU A 113 7.42 -30.58 7.37
C GLU A 113 7.09 -30.59 8.88
N ASP A 114 7.94 -29.97 9.69
CA ASP A 114 7.89 -30.04 11.15
C ASP A 114 6.56 -29.50 11.70
N GLU A 115 5.98 -28.49 11.05
CA GLU A 115 4.72 -27.86 11.42
C GLU A 115 3.52 -28.81 11.33
N LEU A 116 3.60 -29.85 10.49
CA LEU A 116 2.54 -30.83 10.30
C LEU A 116 2.74 -32.10 11.10
N ARG A 117 3.80 -32.21 11.92
CA ARG A 117 4.20 -33.45 12.60
C ARG A 117 3.05 -34.15 13.35
N ASP A 118 2.24 -33.36 14.04
CA ASP A 118 1.15 -33.85 14.89
C ASP A 118 -0.24 -33.82 14.22
N ALA A 119 -0.32 -33.38 12.95
CA ALA A 119 -1.58 -33.27 12.23
C ALA A 119 -2.13 -34.66 11.84
N LEU A 120 -3.43 -34.87 12.09
CA LEU A 120 -4.15 -36.07 11.62
C LEU A 120 -4.23 -36.09 10.10
N LEU A 121 -4.15 -37.27 9.50
CA LEU A 121 -4.29 -37.44 8.05
C LEU A 121 -5.56 -38.21 7.70
N LEU A 122 -6.51 -37.56 7.05
CA LEU A 122 -7.63 -38.19 6.37
C LEU A 122 -7.34 -38.24 4.87
N VAL A 123 -7.38 -39.41 4.26
CA VAL A 123 -7.25 -39.57 2.81
C VAL A 123 -8.62 -39.84 2.22
N PHE A 124 -9.06 -39.01 1.29
CA PHE A 124 -10.24 -39.27 0.45
C PHE A 124 -9.80 -39.94 -0.84
N ALA A 125 -10.11 -41.23 -0.97
CA ALA A 125 -10.04 -41.96 -2.21
C ALA A 125 -11.28 -41.63 -3.05
N ASN A 126 -11.21 -40.52 -3.78
CA ASN A 126 -12.35 -39.91 -4.46
C ASN A 126 -12.57 -40.46 -5.88
N LYS A 127 -13.78 -40.30 -6.42
CA LYS A 127 -14.22 -40.80 -7.73
C LYS A 127 -14.36 -42.33 -7.84
N GLN A 128 -14.82 -42.95 -6.76
CA GLN A 128 -15.08 -44.41 -6.70
C GLN A 128 -16.22 -44.87 -7.61
N ASP A 129 -16.99 -43.93 -8.18
CA ASP A 129 -18.03 -44.15 -9.17
C ASP A 129 -17.49 -44.52 -10.57
N LEU A 130 -16.19 -44.33 -10.83
CA LEU A 130 -15.58 -44.59 -12.13
C LEU A 130 -15.12 -46.05 -12.29
N PRO A 131 -15.23 -46.63 -13.51
CA PRO A 131 -15.07 -48.08 -13.74
C PRO A 131 -13.67 -48.64 -13.50
N ASN A 132 -12.63 -47.79 -13.42
CA ASN A 132 -11.24 -48.18 -13.18
C ASN A 132 -10.67 -47.61 -11.87
N ALA A 133 -11.53 -47.11 -10.97
CA ALA A 133 -11.12 -46.53 -9.71
C ALA A 133 -10.33 -47.53 -8.85
N MET A 134 -9.17 -47.10 -8.36
CA MET A 134 -8.39 -47.78 -7.34
C MET A 134 -9.20 -47.79 -6.05
N ASN A 135 -9.38 -48.97 -5.44
CA ASN A 135 -10.03 -49.04 -4.14
C ASN A 135 -9.12 -48.48 -3.03
N ALA A 136 -9.69 -48.24 -1.85
CA ALA A 136 -8.95 -47.67 -0.72
C ALA A 136 -7.71 -48.49 -0.32
N ALA A 137 -7.75 -49.82 -0.42
CA ALA A 137 -6.61 -50.69 -0.11
C ALA A 137 -5.46 -50.47 -1.12
N GLU A 138 -5.77 -50.43 -2.41
CA GLU A 138 -4.77 -50.16 -3.46
C GLU A 138 -4.13 -48.77 -3.31
N ILE A 139 -4.91 -47.75 -2.95
CA ILE A 139 -4.40 -46.40 -2.68
C ILE A 139 -3.52 -46.37 -1.42
N THR A 140 -3.90 -47.11 -0.38
CA THR A 140 -3.12 -47.24 0.86
C THR A 140 -1.71 -47.75 0.58
N ASP A 141 -1.60 -48.80 -0.24
CA ASP A 141 -0.33 -49.38 -0.65
C ASP A 141 0.49 -48.40 -1.50
N LYS A 142 -0.14 -47.78 -2.50
CA LYS A 142 0.55 -46.89 -3.45
C LYS A 142 1.05 -45.59 -2.80
N LEU A 143 0.29 -45.01 -1.87
CA LEU A 143 0.72 -43.85 -1.08
C LEU A 143 1.71 -44.22 0.03
N GLY A 144 1.87 -45.50 0.33
CA GLY A 144 2.76 -45.98 1.37
C GLY A 144 2.31 -45.61 2.79
N LEU A 145 1.00 -45.53 3.03
CA LEU A 145 0.45 -45.10 4.34
C LEU A 145 0.90 -46.02 5.49
N HIS A 146 1.16 -47.30 5.21
CA HIS A 146 1.72 -48.27 6.17
C HIS A 146 3.08 -47.85 6.76
N SER A 147 3.81 -46.96 6.11
CA SER A 147 5.09 -46.43 6.61
C SER A 147 4.92 -45.32 7.66
N LEU A 148 3.74 -44.72 7.78
CA LEU A 148 3.42 -43.61 8.68
C LEU A 148 3.11 -44.09 10.11
N ARG A 149 4.02 -44.86 10.73
CA ARG A 149 3.79 -45.52 12.03
C ARG A 149 3.62 -44.57 13.22
N GLN A 150 4.10 -43.33 13.10
CA GLN A 150 4.05 -42.31 14.16
C GLN A 150 2.91 -41.30 13.98
N ARG A 151 2.07 -41.48 12.96
CA ARG A 151 0.97 -40.56 12.65
C ARG A 151 -0.35 -41.32 12.56
N HIS A 152 -1.40 -40.76 13.14
CA HIS A 152 -2.75 -41.30 12.97
C HIS A 152 -3.29 -40.91 11.59
N TRP A 153 -3.67 -41.91 10.81
CA TRP A 153 -4.26 -41.73 9.50
C TRP A 153 -5.50 -42.60 9.31
N TYR A 154 -6.43 -42.13 8.47
CA TYR A 154 -7.62 -42.86 8.04
C TYR A 154 -7.81 -42.65 6.54
N ILE A 155 -8.29 -43.66 5.83
CA ILE A 155 -8.62 -43.56 4.41
C ILE A 155 -10.07 -43.94 4.20
N GLN A 156 -10.79 -43.15 3.42
CA GLN A 156 -12.19 -43.37 3.11
C GLN A 156 -12.39 -43.34 1.59
N ALA A 157 -13.11 -44.35 1.10
CA ALA A 157 -13.61 -44.38 -0.27
C ALA A 157 -14.75 -43.36 -0.40
N THR A 158 -14.67 -42.45 -1.39
CA THR A 158 -15.63 -41.36 -1.57
C THR A 158 -16.06 -41.13 -3.01
N CYS A 159 -17.23 -40.54 -3.18
CA CYS A 159 -17.70 -40.01 -4.45
C CYS A 159 -18.23 -38.58 -4.23
N ALA A 160 -17.49 -37.58 -4.74
CA ALA A 160 -17.81 -36.18 -4.52
C ALA A 160 -19.18 -35.75 -5.11
N THR A 161 -19.60 -36.37 -6.22
CA THR A 161 -20.85 -36.04 -6.90
C THR A 161 -22.06 -36.60 -6.14
N SER A 162 -22.06 -37.89 -5.79
CA SER A 162 -23.16 -38.47 -5.00
C SER A 162 -23.14 -38.00 -3.54
N GLY A 163 -21.95 -37.76 -2.99
CA GLY A 163 -21.71 -37.46 -1.58
C GLY A 163 -21.36 -38.69 -0.74
N ASP A 164 -21.34 -39.87 -1.34
CA ASP A 164 -21.10 -41.13 -0.64
C ASP A 164 -19.69 -41.14 -0.01
N GLY A 165 -19.62 -41.56 1.25
CA GLY A 165 -18.36 -41.70 1.97
C GLY A 165 -17.77 -40.40 2.52
N LEU A 166 -18.26 -39.22 2.11
CA LEU A 166 -17.71 -37.94 2.57
C LEU A 166 -18.01 -37.72 4.06
N TYR A 167 -19.25 -37.90 4.47
CA TYR A 167 -19.66 -37.72 5.87
C TYR A 167 -19.16 -38.84 6.76
N GLU A 168 -19.08 -40.08 6.25
CA GLU A 168 -18.52 -41.23 6.97
C GLU A 168 -17.03 -41.04 7.22
N GLY A 169 -16.28 -40.48 6.27
CA GLY A 169 -14.87 -40.20 6.45
C GLY A 169 -14.62 -39.12 7.50
N LEU A 170 -15.45 -38.07 7.52
CA LEU A 170 -15.43 -37.04 8.56
C LEU A 170 -15.84 -37.61 9.94
N ALA A 171 -16.89 -38.43 10.00
CA ALA A 171 -17.38 -39.02 11.25
C ALA A 171 -16.45 -40.11 11.83
N ALA A 172 -15.78 -40.90 10.99
CA ALA A 172 -14.77 -41.86 11.44
C ALA A 172 -13.53 -41.14 11.98
N SER A 173 -13.22 -39.96 11.44
CA SER A 173 -12.19 -39.09 11.98
C SER A 173 -12.63 -38.30 13.22
N ASP A 174 -13.93 -38.05 13.42
CA ASP A 174 -14.48 -37.31 14.60
C ASP A 174 -14.07 -37.96 15.94
N ILE A 175 -14.00 -39.30 16.03
CA ILE A 175 -13.57 -40.00 17.27
C ILE A 175 -12.09 -39.72 17.58
N SER A 176 -11.25 -39.52 16.56
CA SER A 176 -9.84 -39.14 16.72
C SER A 176 -9.67 -37.63 16.93
N PHE A 177 -10.53 -36.81 16.33
CA PHE A 177 -10.55 -35.36 16.52
C PHE A 177 -11.04 -34.98 17.92
N GLU A 178 -12.03 -35.64 18.50
CA GLU A 178 -12.45 -35.45 19.90
C GLU A 178 -11.33 -35.80 20.90
N GLN A 179 -10.53 -36.83 20.62
CA GLN A 179 -9.35 -37.18 21.44
C GLN A 179 -8.26 -36.11 21.37
N LEU A 180 -8.03 -35.50 20.21
CA LEU A 180 -7.13 -34.35 20.04
C LEU A 180 -7.66 -33.09 20.74
N LEU A 181 -8.96 -32.83 20.66
CA LEU A 181 -9.64 -31.73 21.35
C LEU A 181 -9.56 -31.84 22.89
N SER A 182 -9.33 -33.05 23.42
CA SER A 182 -9.13 -33.30 24.86
C SER A 182 -7.69 -33.06 25.31
N LYS A 183 -6.68 -33.35 24.45
CA LYS A 183 -5.26 -33.08 24.74
C LYS A 183 -4.89 -31.61 24.61
N THR A 184 -5.56 -30.85 23.74
CA THR A 184 -5.31 -29.40 23.57
C THR A 184 -6.19 -28.50 24.43
N ALA A 185 -7.17 -29.06 25.14
CA ALA A 185 -8.06 -28.29 26.03
C ALA A 185 -7.31 -27.66 27.21
N GLU A 186 -6.14 -28.19 27.59
CA GLU A 186 -5.29 -27.60 28.61
C GLU A 186 -4.44 -26.42 28.09
N GLU A 187 -4.38 -26.15 26.77
CA GLU A 187 -3.43 -25.17 26.20
C GLU A 187 -3.98 -24.03 25.32
N LYS A 188 -5.26 -23.98 24.91
CA LYS A 188 -5.76 -22.86 24.09
C LYS A 188 -7.08 -22.28 24.56
N ALA A 189 -7.01 -21.14 25.25
CA ALA A 189 -8.14 -20.23 25.45
C ALA A 189 -8.47 -19.51 24.12
N ASN A 190 -9.76 -19.34 23.80
CA ASN A 190 -10.19 -18.46 22.71
C ASN A 190 -9.73 -17.03 23.02
N VAL A 191 -8.86 -16.48 22.17
CA VAL A 191 -8.32 -15.12 22.33
C VAL A 191 -9.16 -14.17 21.50
N GLU A 192 -9.96 -13.34 22.15
CA GLU A 192 -10.64 -12.22 21.50
C GLU A 192 -9.63 -11.08 21.26
N ILE A 193 -9.39 -10.70 20.00
CA ILE A 193 -8.47 -9.61 19.66
C ILE A 193 -9.19 -8.28 19.87
N ASN A 194 -8.88 -7.63 21.00
CA ASN A 194 -9.34 -6.28 21.28
C ASN A 194 -8.33 -5.25 20.77
N ARG A 195 -8.68 -4.55 19.70
CA ARG A 195 -7.81 -3.50 19.12
C ARG A 195 -7.92 -2.19 19.88
N VAL A 196 -6.78 -1.57 20.15
CA VAL A 196 -6.72 -0.26 20.81
C VAL A 196 -7.27 0.81 19.86
N LYS A 197 -8.29 1.53 20.31
CA LYS A 197 -8.82 2.70 19.60
C LYS A 197 -7.91 3.89 19.82
N ILE A 198 -7.58 4.58 18.72
CA ILE A 198 -6.80 5.81 18.75
C ILE A 198 -7.69 7.01 18.41
N SER A 199 -7.36 8.18 18.96
CA SER A 199 -8.01 9.42 18.55
C SER A 199 -7.66 9.77 17.10
N TYR A 200 -8.59 10.41 16.42
CA TYR A 200 -8.43 10.86 15.04
C TYR A 200 -8.96 12.29 14.91
N ASN A 201 -8.14 13.15 14.33
CA ASN A 201 -8.51 14.49 13.92
C ASN A 201 -8.08 14.67 12.45
N ASP A 202 -9.01 15.14 11.62
CA ASP A 202 -8.81 15.31 10.18
C ASP A 202 -8.23 16.67 9.80
N MET A 203 -7.81 17.46 10.80
CA MET A 203 -7.06 18.70 10.64
C MET A 203 -7.76 19.69 9.67
N PRO A 204 -8.98 20.17 10.03
CA PRO A 204 -9.84 20.95 9.14
C PRO A 204 -9.15 22.18 8.54
N GLU A 205 -8.23 22.81 9.26
CA GLU A 205 -7.46 23.97 8.80
C GLU A 205 -6.54 23.68 7.59
N TYR A 206 -6.12 22.42 7.42
CA TYR A 206 -5.38 21.96 6.24
C TYR A 206 -6.31 21.30 5.22
N ARG A 207 -7.21 20.42 5.68
CA ARG A 207 -8.19 19.71 4.85
C ARG A 207 -9.04 20.67 4.01
N ASP A 208 -9.53 21.75 4.61
CA ASP A 208 -10.43 22.69 3.94
C ASP A 208 -9.72 23.53 2.88
N LYS A 209 -8.40 23.73 3.01
CA LYS A 209 -7.57 24.35 1.97
C LYS A 209 -7.31 23.41 0.77
N LEU A 210 -7.34 22.10 1.01
CA LEU A 210 -7.13 21.08 -0.02
C LEU A 210 -8.43 20.70 -0.76
N ASN A 211 -9.59 20.97 -0.15
CA ASN A 211 -10.90 20.72 -0.76
C ASN A 211 -11.27 21.82 -1.77
N ILE A 212 -11.27 21.48 -3.06
CA ILE A 212 -11.55 22.44 -4.14
C ILE A 212 -13.06 22.56 -4.34
N LYS A 213 -13.60 23.77 -4.10
CA LYS A 213 -14.96 24.13 -4.54
C LYS A 213 -14.90 24.59 -5.99
N LYS A 214 -15.39 23.76 -6.93
CA LYS A 214 -15.39 24.06 -8.36
C LYS A 214 -16.26 25.29 -8.65
N ASN A 215 -15.61 26.45 -8.81
CA ASN A 215 -16.23 27.69 -9.30
C ASN A 215 -15.74 27.97 -10.73
N SER A 216 -16.70 28.32 -11.60
CA SER A 216 -16.59 28.44 -13.06
C SER A 216 -15.87 29.71 -13.57
N SER A 217 -14.81 30.18 -12.91
CA SER A 217 -14.03 31.34 -13.40
C SER A 217 -12.74 30.92 -14.12
N ARG A 218 -12.39 31.61 -15.19
CA ARG A 218 -11.07 31.49 -15.84
C ARG A 218 -10.02 32.04 -14.88
N LYS A 219 -9.19 31.16 -14.32
CA LYS A 219 -8.11 31.52 -13.39
C LYS A 219 -6.75 31.45 -14.07
N GLN A 220 -5.78 32.20 -13.57
CA GLN A 220 -4.39 32.18 -14.04
C GLN A 220 -3.43 31.68 -12.96
N TYR A 221 -2.29 31.13 -13.38
CA TYR A 221 -1.27 30.57 -12.48
C TYR A 221 -0.32 31.60 -11.85
N ALA A 222 -0.37 32.88 -12.25
CA ALA A 222 0.51 33.88 -11.66
C ALA A 222 0.25 34.07 -10.16
N SER A 223 -1.02 34.01 -9.75
CA SER A 223 -1.45 34.24 -8.36
C SER A 223 -0.78 33.30 -7.35
N ILE A 224 -0.57 32.02 -7.68
CA ILE A 224 0.04 31.06 -6.75
C ILE A 224 1.51 31.41 -6.47
N TYR A 225 2.27 31.88 -7.48
CA TYR A 225 3.65 32.32 -7.27
C TYR A 225 3.73 33.58 -6.40
N PHE A 226 2.84 34.55 -6.61
CA PHE A 226 2.80 35.76 -5.78
C PHE A 226 2.51 35.45 -4.32
N ILE A 227 1.51 34.60 -4.06
CA ILE A 227 1.15 34.18 -2.70
C ILE A 227 2.29 33.42 -2.04
N ARG A 228 2.92 32.50 -2.78
CA ARG A 228 4.07 31.74 -2.28
C ARG A 228 5.22 32.65 -1.89
N TYR A 229 5.55 33.63 -2.74
CA TYR A 229 6.57 34.62 -2.44
C TYR A 229 6.19 35.48 -1.23
N GLU A 230 4.94 35.96 -1.15
CA GLU A 230 4.44 36.78 -0.03
C GLU A 230 4.51 36.03 1.32
N GLU A 231 4.17 34.75 1.36
CA GLU A 231 4.19 33.94 2.59
C GLU A 231 5.60 33.49 2.99
N LEU A 232 6.45 33.07 2.04
CA LEU A 232 7.76 32.48 2.35
C LEU A 232 8.92 33.47 2.34
N SER A 233 8.89 34.54 1.53
CA SER A 233 10.01 35.49 1.45
C SER A 233 10.36 36.16 2.79
N PRO A 234 9.40 36.53 3.69
CA PRO A 234 9.75 37.10 4.99
C PRO A 234 10.50 36.09 5.88
N ILE A 235 10.13 34.80 5.80
CA ILE A 235 10.74 33.71 6.56
C ILE A 235 12.18 33.48 6.08
N VAL A 236 12.36 33.41 4.76
CA VAL A 236 13.66 33.29 4.10
C VAL A 236 14.55 34.48 4.43
N LEU A 237 14.01 35.71 4.36
CA LEU A 237 14.74 36.93 4.69
C LEU A 237 15.21 36.97 6.14
N ASN A 238 14.36 36.53 7.09
CA ASN A 238 14.74 36.44 8.50
C ASN A 238 15.85 35.40 8.72
N SER A 239 15.76 34.26 8.04
CA SER A 239 16.79 33.21 8.07
C SER A 239 18.11 33.69 7.48
N ALA A 240 18.05 34.41 6.35
CA ALA A 240 19.22 35.02 5.70
C ALA A 240 19.87 36.08 6.58
N LYS A 241 19.09 36.96 7.23
CA LYS A 241 19.59 37.95 8.20
C LYS A 241 20.31 37.27 9.36
N ALA A 242 19.72 36.21 9.92
CA ALA A 242 20.35 35.46 11.00
C ALA A 242 21.65 34.78 10.55
N LYS A 243 21.69 34.26 9.31
CA LYS A 243 22.87 33.57 8.74
C LYS A 243 24.00 34.54 8.35
N TRP A 244 23.69 35.68 7.76
CA TRP A 244 24.66 36.62 7.16
C TRP A 244 24.79 37.95 7.92
N ASN A 245 24.62 37.90 9.24
CA ASN A 245 24.46 39.03 10.18
C ASN A 245 25.58 40.10 10.20
N THR A 246 26.62 39.98 9.36
CA THR A 246 27.81 40.84 9.36
C THR A 246 28.04 41.52 8.00
N GLY A 247 27.75 42.82 7.92
CA GLY A 247 28.31 43.72 6.90
C GLY A 247 27.74 43.63 5.47
N VAL A 248 26.76 42.75 5.23
CA VAL A 248 26.11 42.62 3.92
C VAL A 248 24.68 43.17 3.97
N SER A 249 24.32 44.00 2.99
CA SER A 249 22.97 44.57 2.88
C SER A 249 22.05 43.71 2.00
N HIS A 250 20.80 43.55 2.43
CA HIS A 250 19.71 43.10 1.55
C HIS A 250 19.48 44.12 0.44
N VAL A 251 19.17 43.64 -0.76
CA VAL A 251 18.65 44.46 -1.85
C VAL A 251 17.20 44.04 -2.09
N ASP A 252 16.27 44.97 -1.95
CA ASP A 252 14.83 44.68 -1.92
C ASP A 252 14.28 44.26 -3.29
N LYS A 253 14.84 44.80 -4.38
CA LYS A 253 14.47 44.49 -5.76
C LYS A 253 15.66 43.93 -6.53
N ILE A 254 15.49 42.81 -7.22
CA ILE A 254 16.56 42.16 -7.97
C ILE A 254 17.19 43.12 -9.00
N LEU A 255 16.41 43.96 -9.67
CA LEU A 255 16.94 44.93 -10.64
C LEU A 255 17.73 46.09 -10.02
N GLU A 256 17.73 46.25 -8.69
CA GLU A 256 18.49 47.29 -7.98
C GLU A 256 19.86 46.80 -7.48
N VAL A 257 20.23 45.56 -7.81
CA VAL A 257 21.58 45.04 -7.55
C VAL A 257 22.61 45.95 -8.22
N LYS A 258 23.68 46.26 -7.49
CA LYS A 258 24.77 47.12 -7.98
C LYS A 258 25.95 46.25 -8.41
N PRO A 259 26.58 46.53 -9.55
CA PRO A 259 27.76 45.80 -10.02
C PRO A 259 28.86 45.75 -8.96
N ASP A 260 29.48 44.58 -8.79
CA ASP A 260 30.60 44.29 -7.86
C ASP A 260 30.34 44.66 -6.37
N LYS A 261 29.09 44.90 -5.98
CA LYS A 261 28.71 45.10 -4.58
C LYS A 261 28.19 43.80 -4.00
N LEU A 262 28.84 43.33 -2.93
CA LEU A 262 28.36 42.19 -2.15
C LEU A 262 27.00 42.51 -1.52
N CYS A 263 25.98 41.73 -1.86
CA CYS A 263 24.64 41.82 -1.32
C CYS A 263 23.99 40.45 -1.25
N TYR A 264 22.81 40.37 -0.63
CA TYR A 264 21.95 39.22 -0.79
C TYR A 264 20.56 39.63 -1.26
N ILE A 265 19.95 38.78 -2.06
CA ILE A 265 18.65 38.96 -2.70
C ILE A 265 17.77 37.76 -2.38
N VAL A 266 16.45 37.97 -2.32
CA VAL A 266 15.45 36.92 -2.10
C VAL A 266 14.53 36.87 -3.31
N GLY A 267 14.22 35.66 -3.78
CA GLY A 267 13.39 35.48 -4.97
C GLY A 267 12.86 34.07 -5.12
N THR A 268 12.03 33.89 -6.14
CA THR A 268 11.54 32.60 -6.62
C THR A 268 12.51 32.05 -7.64
N ILE A 269 12.90 30.79 -7.51
CA ILE A 269 13.74 30.14 -8.52
C ILE A 269 12.92 29.78 -9.74
N TYR A 270 13.49 30.04 -10.92
CA TYR A 270 13.01 29.55 -12.20
C TYR A 270 14.15 28.81 -12.90
N MET A 271 13.91 27.56 -13.29
CA MET A 271 14.86 26.78 -14.09
C MET A 271 14.42 26.73 -15.55
N GLU A 272 15.28 27.27 -16.42
CA GLU A 272 15.18 27.12 -17.86
C GLU A 272 15.94 25.85 -18.25
N MET A 273 15.20 24.80 -18.59
CA MET A 273 15.77 23.47 -18.80
C MET A 273 15.62 23.02 -20.24
N GLN A 274 16.69 22.46 -20.81
CA GLN A 274 16.71 22.07 -22.23
C GLN A 274 15.67 21.01 -22.57
N TYR A 275 15.46 20.04 -21.68
CA TYR A 275 14.60 18.88 -21.93
C TYR A 275 13.23 18.97 -21.27
N LYS A 276 12.90 20.11 -20.64
CA LYS A 276 11.56 20.34 -20.09
C LYS A 276 10.52 20.32 -21.23
N PRO A 277 9.40 19.59 -21.10
CA PRO A 277 8.37 19.54 -22.13
C PRO A 277 7.84 20.92 -22.49
N ASN A 278 7.67 21.18 -23.78
CA ASN A 278 7.19 22.44 -24.30
C ASN A 278 6.03 22.19 -25.26
N ILE A 279 4.81 22.47 -24.79
CA ILE A 279 3.59 22.26 -25.56
C ILE A 279 3.55 23.11 -26.83
N LEU A 280 4.15 24.31 -26.85
CA LEU A 280 4.21 25.14 -28.05
C LEU A 280 5.13 24.51 -29.09
N ALA A 281 6.25 23.93 -28.66
CA ALA A 281 7.14 23.18 -29.54
C ALA A 281 6.43 21.95 -30.11
N GLU A 282 5.67 21.20 -29.28
CA GLU A 282 4.88 20.05 -29.72
C GLU A 282 3.79 20.42 -30.72
N VAL A 283 3.03 21.48 -30.47
CA VAL A 283 1.97 21.96 -31.39
C VAL A 283 2.57 22.52 -32.68
N SER A 284 3.82 22.99 -32.65
CA SER A 284 4.51 23.49 -33.85
C SER A 284 5.17 22.40 -34.69
N ARG A 285 5.25 21.15 -34.20
CA ARG A 285 5.78 20.02 -34.98
C ARG A 285 4.79 19.65 -36.07
N ASP A 286 5.33 19.22 -37.21
CA ASP A 286 4.50 18.66 -38.25
C ASP A 286 3.98 17.27 -37.83
N ASP A 287 2.75 16.93 -38.21
CA ASP A 287 2.02 15.70 -37.83
C ASP A 287 2.74 14.37 -38.15
N TRP A 288 3.80 14.40 -38.98
CA TRP A 288 4.54 13.22 -39.43
C TRP A 288 5.83 12.97 -38.62
N GLU A 289 6.24 13.90 -37.75
CA GLU A 289 7.36 13.67 -36.84
C GLU A 289 6.95 12.79 -35.66
N PRO A 290 7.73 11.75 -35.31
CA PRO A 290 7.42 10.92 -34.16
C PRO A 290 7.55 11.74 -32.88
N ILE A 291 6.54 11.64 -32.01
CA ILE A 291 6.59 12.25 -30.67
C ILE A 291 7.78 11.63 -29.93
N PRO A 292 8.73 12.43 -29.44
CA PRO A 292 9.87 11.91 -28.69
C PRO A 292 9.37 11.18 -27.45
N PRO A 293 10.00 10.07 -27.06
CA PRO A 293 9.58 9.31 -25.90
C PRO A 293 9.67 10.19 -24.64
N PRO A 294 8.75 10.02 -23.67
CA PRO A 294 8.81 10.72 -22.41
C PRO A 294 10.14 10.43 -21.70
N ARG A 295 10.78 11.48 -21.18
CA ARG A 295 12.06 11.38 -20.47
C ARG A 295 11.81 11.19 -18.98
N GLU A 296 12.62 10.34 -18.34
CA GLU A 296 12.59 10.16 -16.89
C GLU A 296 13.15 11.39 -16.15
N LYS A 297 14.13 12.08 -16.74
CA LYS A 297 14.74 13.33 -16.23
C LYS A 297 14.82 14.40 -17.30
N TYR A 298 14.67 15.65 -16.88
CA TYR A 298 14.81 16.87 -17.70
C TYR A 298 16.14 17.59 -17.48
N TYR A 299 16.90 17.21 -16.46
CA TYR A 299 18.22 17.76 -16.13
C TYR A 299 19.19 17.72 -17.33
N SER A 300 19.91 18.82 -17.53
CA SER A 300 21.04 18.97 -18.44
C SER A 300 22.12 19.87 -17.83
N ASP A 301 23.39 19.63 -18.16
CA ASP A 301 24.52 20.48 -17.72
C ASP A 301 24.47 21.91 -18.29
N THR A 302 23.59 22.15 -19.28
CA THR A 302 23.36 23.46 -19.91
C THR A 302 22.17 24.21 -19.33
N ASP A 303 21.50 23.66 -18.31
CA ASP A 303 20.33 24.29 -17.70
C ASP A 303 20.71 25.61 -17.02
N GLU A 304 19.82 26.60 -17.10
CA GLU A 304 20.02 27.91 -16.51
C GLU A 304 19.12 28.09 -15.29
N ILE A 305 19.70 28.64 -14.21
CA ILE A 305 18.99 28.94 -12.97
C ILE A 305 18.83 30.44 -12.88
N TRP A 306 17.58 30.89 -12.77
CA TRP A 306 17.19 32.28 -12.63
C TRP A 306 16.55 32.51 -11.28
N LEU A 307 16.78 33.70 -10.71
CA LEU A 307 16.06 34.18 -9.53
C LEU A 307 15.13 35.30 -9.95
N GLU A 308 13.85 35.19 -9.60
CA GLU A 308 12.78 36.11 -10.01
C GLU A 308 12.09 36.75 -8.82
N ASP A 309 11.78 38.04 -8.93
CA ASP A 309 10.90 38.79 -8.05
C ASP A 309 9.87 39.60 -8.87
N ASP A 310 9.15 40.52 -8.23
CA ASP A 310 8.19 41.39 -8.92
C ASP A 310 8.85 42.51 -9.75
N SER A 311 10.17 42.75 -9.61
CA SER A 311 10.91 43.72 -10.41
C SER A 311 11.46 43.10 -11.70
N GLY A 312 11.92 41.85 -11.66
CA GLY A 312 12.52 41.18 -12.81
C GLY A 312 13.21 39.88 -12.43
N ARG A 313 14.21 39.49 -13.23
CA ARG A 313 14.97 38.25 -13.03
C ARG A 313 16.46 38.46 -13.25
N ILE A 314 17.28 37.72 -12.51
CA ILE A 314 18.74 37.68 -12.67
C ILE A 314 19.22 36.24 -12.78
N LYS A 315 20.20 35.99 -13.65
CA LYS A 315 20.79 34.67 -13.82
C LYS A 315 21.73 34.38 -12.67
N LEU A 316 21.64 33.17 -12.12
CA LEU A 316 22.48 32.70 -11.02
C LEU A 316 23.63 31.84 -11.57
N VAL A 317 24.85 32.13 -11.13
CA VAL A 317 26.05 31.36 -11.50
C VAL A 317 26.91 31.05 -10.27
N GLY A 318 27.65 29.94 -10.31
CA GLY A 318 28.59 29.54 -9.26
C GLY A 318 28.56 28.04 -8.96
N ASP A 319 29.68 27.51 -8.45
CA ASP A 319 29.85 26.06 -8.21
C ASP A 319 28.93 25.52 -7.11
N ILE A 320 28.42 26.38 -6.22
CA ILE A 320 27.49 25.99 -5.16
C ILE A 320 26.16 25.47 -5.72
N LEU A 321 25.73 25.98 -6.89
CA LEU A 321 24.49 25.56 -7.53
C LEU A 321 24.51 24.09 -7.96
N LYS A 322 25.70 23.55 -8.27
CA LYS A 322 25.88 22.14 -8.65
C LYS A 322 25.85 21.19 -7.45
N LYS A 323 26.00 21.71 -6.22
CA LYS A 323 26.05 20.92 -4.99
C LYS A 323 24.73 20.88 -4.25
N GLU A 324 23.86 21.85 -4.50
CA GLU A 324 22.55 21.94 -3.87
C GLU A 324 21.47 21.35 -4.76
N VAL A 325 20.45 20.77 -4.14
CA VAL A 325 19.22 20.39 -4.83
C VAL A 325 18.40 21.67 -5.02
N ILE A 326 18.15 22.07 -6.26
CA ILE A 326 17.42 23.28 -6.61
C ILE A 326 16.39 22.91 -7.68
N VAL A 327 15.17 23.45 -7.56
CA VAL A 327 14.08 23.26 -8.52
C VAL A 327 13.28 24.55 -8.70
N SER A 328 12.60 24.67 -9.83
CA SER A 328 11.64 25.77 -10.07
C SER A 328 10.63 25.90 -8.92
N GLY A 329 10.29 27.14 -8.58
CA GLY A 329 9.23 27.51 -7.64
C GLY A 329 9.63 27.52 -6.16
N ILE A 330 10.88 27.17 -5.80
CA ILE A 330 11.38 27.37 -4.43
C ILE A 330 11.65 28.85 -4.16
N ILE A 331 11.45 29.28 -2.91
CA ILE A 331 11.86 30.62 -2.46
C ILE A 331 13.18 30.49 -1.72
N MET A 332 14.20 31.26 -2.13
CA MET A 332 15.51 31.24 -1.49
C MET A 332 16.17 32.61 -1.49
N ALA A 333 17.13 32.78 -0.59
CA ALA A 333 18.06 33.89 -0.61
C ALA A 333 19.39 33.48 -1.22
N ALA A 334 19.97 34.34 -2.06
CA ALA A 334 21.30 34.15 -2.63
C ALA A 334 22.20 35.30 -2.16
N LEU A 335 23.33 34.96 -1.53
CA LEU A 335 24.41 35.89 -1.18
C LEU A 335 25.45 35.87 -2.30
N GLY A 336 25.79 37.05 -2.83
CA GLY A 336 26.70 37.12 -3.96
C GLY A 336 26.93 38.54 -4.47
N LYS A 337 27.44 38.63 -5.69
CA LYS A 337 27.67 39.89 -6.38
C LYS A 337 27.42 39.75 -7.87
N GLU A 338 27.00 40.83 -8.50
CA GLU A 338 26.85 40.88 -9.95
C GLU A 338 28.23 40.97 -10.62
N ASN A 339 28.45 40.10 -11.61
CA ASN A 339 29.67 40.06 -12.41
C ASN A 339 29.58 41.02 -13.61
N SER A 340 30.64 41.11 -14.43
CA SER A 340 30.67 42.01 -15.59
C SER A 340 29.71 41.62 -16.74
N GLN A 341 29.13 40.41 -16.68
CA GLN A 341 28.16 39.91 -17.67
C GLN A 341 26.70 40.19 -17.26
N GLY A 342 26.48 40.70 -16.04
CA GLY A 342 25.15 40.90 -15.47
C GLY A 342 24.59 39.66 -14.76
N ASP A 343 25.38 38.59 -14.62
CA ASP A 343 25.00 37.41 -13.85
C ASP A 343 25.35 37.60 -12.37
N PHE A 344 24.58 36.97 -11.50
CA PHE A 344 24.81 36.98 -10.06
C PHE A 344 25.69 35.78 -9.65
N GLU A 345 26.94 36.07 -9.29
CA GLU A 345 27.89 35.07 -8.78
C GLU A 345 27.60 34.77 -7.32
N ILE A 346 27.12 33.56 -7.05
CA ILE A 346 26.69 33.13 -5.72
C ILE A 346 27.87 32.63 -4.90
N LEU A 347 27.96 33.13 -3.67
CA LEU A 347 28.88 32.69 -2.63
C LEU A 347 28.21 31.76 -1.62
N ASP A 348 26.93 32.01 -1.29
CA ASP A 348 26.18 31.20 -0.32
C ASP A 348 24.66 31.29 -0.58
N ILE A 349 23.91 30.30 -0.08
CA ILE A 349 22.45 30.18 -0.25
C ILE A 349 21.78 30.05 1.13
N CYS A 350 20.57 30.60 1.28
CA CYS A 350 19.75 30.39 2.46
C CYS A 350 18.31 30.04 2.07
N TYR A 351 17.74 29.03 2.74
CA TYR A 351 16.34 28.60 2.60
C TYR A 351 15.51 29.05 3.81
N ALA A 352 14.21 28.75 3.79
CA ALA A 352 13.27 29.05 4.88
C ALA A 352 13.59 28.28 6.17
N GLY A 353 14.25 27.11 6.06
CA GLY A 353 14.54 26.25 7.20
C GLY A 353 13.31 25.47 7.68
N LEU A 354 13.49 24.61 8.68
CA LEU A 354 12.43 23.76 9.19
C LEU A 354 11.30 24.59 9.85
N PRO A 355 10.01 24.27 9.61
CA PRO A 355 8.88 24.93 10.26
C PRO A 355 8.79 24.59 11.74
N GLU A 356 8.09 25.41 12.52
CA GLU A 356 7.87 25.10 13.94
C GLU A 356 7.03 23.82 14.08
N GLN A 357 7.33 23.02 15.11
CA GLN A 357 6.56 21.83 15.44
C GLN A 357 5.71 22.09 16.66
N ILE A 358 4.39 22.00 16.51
CA ILE A 358 3.45 22.08 17.64
C ILE A 358 3.53 20.76 18.39
N ASN A 359 3.87 20.81 19.69
CA ASN A 359 4.08 19.67 20.58
C ASN A 359 5.21 18.70 20.14
N PRO A 360 6.49 19.12 20.16
CA PRO A 360 7.61 18.32 19.64
C PRO A 360 7.85 17.00 20.40
N THR A 361 7.35 16.87 21.62
CA THR A 361 7.40 15.63 22.39
C THR A 361 6.21 14.74 22.05
N VAL A 362 6.46 13.69 21.27
CA VAL A 362 5.60 12.50 21.25
C VAL A 362 5.59 11.92 22.67
N ARG A 363 4.40 11.72 23.27
CA ARG A 363 4.29 11.19 24.63
C ARG A 363 4.99 9.83 24.70
N MET A 364 6.05 9.76 25.49
CA MET A 364 6.81 8.54 25.77
C MET A 364 6.50 8.04 27.18
N ASP A 365 5.21 7.91 27.51
CA ASP A 365 4.84 7.31 28.80
C ASP A 365 5.18 5.82 28.75
N ALA A 366 6.02 5.36 29.68
CA ALA A 366 6.52 3.98 29.70
C ALA A 366 5.39 2.93 29.78
N ASP A 367 4.24 3.33 30.32
CA ASP A 367 3.08 2.47 30.60
C ASP A 367 2.06 2.36 29.45
N ASP A 368 2.18 3.15 28.37
CA ASP A 368 1.24 3.06 27.23
C ASP A 368 1.66 1.97 26.24
N ASP A 369 0.71 1.12 25.85
CA ASP A 369 0.91 0.03 24.89
C ASP A 369 1.31 0.58 23.50
N ASP A 370 2.18 -0.14 22.79
CA ASP A 370 2.56 0.22 21.42
C ASP A 370 1.34 0.23 20.50
N LYS A 371 1.10 1.33 19.79
CA LYS A 371 0.04 1.48 18.79
C LYS A 371 0.65 1.66 17.41
N TYR A 372 0.12 0.95 16.42
CA TYR A 372 0.66 0.97 15.05
C TYR A 372 -0.33 1.51 14.04
N VAL A 373 0.20 2.24 13.05
CA VAL A 373 -0.50 2.61 11.81
C VAL A 373 0.16 1.88 10.66
N ALA A 374 -0.63 1.16 9.86
CA ALA A 374 -0.14 0.53 8.64
C ALA A 374 -0.20 1.53 7.47
N LEU A 375 0.92 1.71 6.79
CA LEU A 375 1.08 2.56 5.62
C LEU A 375 1.35 1.67 4.41
N ILE A 376 0.55 1.83 3.36
CA ILE A 376 0.56 1.02 2.14
C ILE A 376 0.51 1.99 0.96
N SER A 377 1.18 1.70 -0.16
CA SER A 377 1.03 2.46 -1.40
C SER A 377 1.17 1.54 -2.61
N GLY A 378 0.59 1.92 -3.75
CA GLY A 378 0.85 1.21 -5.02
C GLY A 378 0.37 -0.23 -5.00
N MET A 379 -0.90 -0.46 -4.65
CA MET A 379 -1.49 -1.81 -4.80
C MET A 379 -1.61 -2.20 -6.27
N ASN A 380 -1.79 -1.22 -7.17
CA ASN A 380 -1.84 -1.39 -8.62
C ASN A 380 -2.68 -2.61 -9.04
N LEU A 381 -3.93 -2.70 -8.55
CA LEU A 381 -4.84 -3.77 -8.92
C LEU A 381 -5.08 -3.76 -10.44
N ASP A 382 -4.82 -4.91 -11.07
CA ASP A 382 -5.01 -5.16 -12.48
C ASP A 382 -5.86 -6.42 -12.72
N THR A 383 -6.05 -6.80 -13.97
CA THR A 383 -6.87 -7.95 -14.36
C THR A 383 -6.08 -9.26 -14.45
N ASN A 384 -4.76 -9.24 -14.20
CA ASN A 384 -3.88 -10.38 -14.43
C ASN A 384 -3.82 -11.35 -13.24
N GLY A 385 -4.44 -11.00 -12.10
CA GLY A 385 -4.56 -11.83 -10.91
C GLY A 385 -3.25 -12.14 -10.17
N ALA A 386 -2.09 -11.68 -10.68
CA ALA A 386 -0.77 -12.00 -10.13
C ALA A 386 -0.57 -11.49 -8.69
N LEU A 387 -1.34 -10.48 -8.28
CA LEU A 387 -1.25 -9.85 -6.97
C LEU A 387 -2.27 -10.39 -5.95
N GLU A 388 -3.24 -11.20 -6.38
CA GLU A 388 -4.39 -11.63 -5.55
C GLU A 388 -3.93 -12.36 -4.28
N THR A 389 -3.02 -13.33 -4.41
CA THR A 389 -2.50 -14.09 -3.26
C THR A 389 -1.79 -13.18 -2.26
N ARG A 390 -1.01 -12.22 -2.76
CA ARG A 390 -0.25 -11.30 -1.91
C ARG A 390 -1.17 -10.35 -1.15
N LEU A 391 -2.19 -9.82 -1.82
CA LEU A 391 -3.22 -8.99 -1.21
C LEU A 391 -4.03 -9.75 -0.18
N GLN A 392 -4.34 -11.02 -0.44
CA GLN A 392 -5.04 -11.89 0.50
C GLN A 392 -4.20 -12.14 1.76
N LEU A 393 -2.91 -12.48 1.63
CA LEU A 393 -2.02 -12.63 2.79
C LEU A 393 -1.90 -11.34 3.60
N MET A 394 -1.83 -10.20 2.93
CA MET A 394 -1.81 -8.89 3.58
C MET A 394 -3.13 -8.63 4.32
N LEU A 395 -4.28 -8.94 3.70
CA LEU A 395 -5.59 -8.82 4.33
C LEU A 395 -5.65 -9.66 5.60
N GLU A 396 -5.34 -10.96 5.51
CA GLU A 396 -5.35 -11.89 6.65
C GLU A 396 -4.40 -11.44 7.76
N TYR A 397 -3.22 -10.90 7.41
CA TYR A 397 -2.30 -10.34 8.39
C TYR A 397 -2.84 -9.11 9.11
N LEU A 398 -3.43 -8.18 8.35
CA LEU A 398 -3.97 -6.94 8.90
C LEU A 398 -5.23 -7.21 9.74
N THR A 399 -6.08 -8.15 9.34
CA THR A 399 -7.27 -8.57 10.10
C THR A 399 -6.91 -9.42 11.32
N GLY A 400 -5.75 -10.06 11.33
CA GLY A 400 -5.25 -10.91 12.42
C GLY A 400 -5.56 -12.40 12.24
N GLU A 401 -6.01 -12.79 11.05
CA GLU A 401 -6.28 -14.17 10.64
C GLU A 401 -4.98 -14.94 10.31
N LEU A 402 -3.90 -14.24 9.96
CA LEU A 402 -2.60 -14.84 9.62
C LEU A 402 -1.68 -14.95 10.85
N GLY A 403 -1.08 -16.14 11.07
CA GLY A 403 -0.06 -16.40 12.10
C GLY A 403 -0.50 -17.38 13.20
N GLY A 404 0.38 -17.67 14.16
CA GLY A 404 0.05 -18.44 15.38
C GLY A 404 -0.36 -17.54 16.56
N PHE A 405 -1.09 -18.08 17.54
CA PHE A 405 -1.67 -17.34 18.67
C PHE A 405 -0.71 -16.33 19.37
N PRO A 406 0.59 -16.62 19.62
CA PRO A 406 1.51 -15.65 20.24
C PRO A 406 1.99 -14.52 19.31
N GLU A 407 2.05 -14.77 17.99
CA GLU A 407 2.46 -13.77 16.99
C GLU A 407 1.27 -12.90 16.55
N GLN A 408 0.09 -13.51 16.39
CA GLN A 408 -1.20 -12.83 16.16
C GLN A 408 -1.59 -11.88 17.30
N GLN A 409 -1.18 -12.19 18.55
CA GLN A 409 -1.43 -11.32 19.70
C GLN A 409 -0.52 -10.09 19.75
N ASN A 410 0.63 -10.05 19.06
CA ASN A 410 1.68 -9.08 19.38
C ASN A 410 1.74 -7.85 18.46
N LEU A 411 1.62 -8.00 17.14
CA LEU A 411 1.76 -6.84 16.23
C LEU A 411 0.47 -6.50 15.49
N SER A 412 -0.21 -7.50 14.91
CA SER A 412 -1.45 -7.28 14.15
C SER A 412 -2.58 -6.73 15.02
N SER A 413 -2.73 -7.22 16.26
CA SER A 413 -3.67 -6.70 17.27
C SER A 413 -3.45 -5.23 17.64
N LYS A 414 -2.21 -4.76 17.54
CA LYS A 414 -1.78 -3.39 17.86
C LYS A 414 -1.91 -2.43 16.68
N ILE A 415 -2.25 -2.93 15.49
CA ILE A 415 -2.57 -2.08 14.33
C ILE A 415 -3.95 -1.47 14.57
N SER A 416 -3.98 -0.15 14.69
CA SER A 416 -5.19 0.61 15.00
C SER A 416 -5.83 1.25 13.77
N ARG A 417 -5.07 1.51 12.71
CA ARG A 417 -5.55 2.23 11.51
C ARG A 417 -4.67 1.94 10.29
N ILE A 418 -5.26 2.07 9.10
CA ILE A 418 -4.58 1.86 7.82
C ILE A 418 -4.65 3.14 6.98
N ILE A 419 -3.56 3.48 6.30
CA ILE A 419 -3.49 4.54 5.29
C ILE A 419 -2.95 3.94 3.98
N ILE A 420 -3.74 4.07 2.91
CA ILE A 420 -3.39 3.69 1.55
C ILE A 420 -3.06 4.96 0.75
N ALA A 421 -1.79 5.15 0.40
CA ALA A 421 -1.22 6.34 -0.21
C ALA A 421 -1.15 6.24 -1.75
N GLY A 422 -2.31 6.19 -2.40
CA GLY A 422 -2.47 6.29 -3.85
C GLY A 422 -2.01 5.09 -4.67
N ASN A 423 -2.40 5.11 -5.95
CA ASN A 423 -2.21 4.07 -6.95
C ASN A 423 -2.79 2.73 -6.47
N SER A 424 -4.07 2.78 -6.09
CA SER A 424 -4.81 1.57 -5.71
C SER A 424 -5.17 0.73 -6.93
N LEU A 425 -5.49 1.40 -8.05
CA LEU A 425 -5.72 0.77 -9.35
C LEU A 425 -4.49 0.92 -10.26
N ALA A 426 -4.25 -0.08 -11.11
CA ALA A 426 -3.22 -0.03 -12.14
C ALA A 426 -3.59 0.95 -13.27
N GLU A 427 -2.58 1.38 -14.03
CA GLU A 427 -2.77 2.18 -15.23
C GLU A 427 -3.56 1.39 -16.30
N VAL A 428 -4.61 2.00 -16.84
CA VAL A 428 -5.41 1.40 -17.91
C VAL A 428 -4.61 1.42 -19.21
N LYS A 429 -4.11 0.25 -19.64
CA LYS A 429 -3.44 0.10 -20.93
C LYS A 429 -4.46 0.14 -22.06
N VAL A 430 -4.50 1.23 -22.82
CA VAL A 430 -5.29 1.32 -24.05
C VAL A 430 -4.65 0.40 -25.10
N VAL A 431 -5.27 -0.73 -25.41
CA VAL A 431 -4.86 -1.57 -26.54
C VAL A 431 -5.21 -0.83 -27.84
N PRO A 432 -4.24 -0.51 -28.71
CA PRO A 432 -4.54 0.08 -30.00
C PRO A 432 -5.35 -0.91 -30.85
N ASP A 433 -6.57 -0.52 -31.24
CA ASP A 433 -7.33 -1.27 -32.23
C ASP A 433 -6.90 -0.81 -33.62
N ASP A 434 -6.05 -1.61 -34.29
CA ASP A 434 -5.51 -1.34 -35.64
C ASP A 434 -6.60 -1.18 -36.72
N LYS A 435 -7.88 -1.46 -36.41
CA LYS A 435 -8.94 -1.55 -37.42
C LYS A 435 -9.78 -0.29 -37.64
N LYS A 436 -9.56 0.83 -36.95
CA LYS A 436 -10.31 2.07 -37.24
C LYS A 436 -9.49 3.35 -37.04
N GLN A 437 -9.24 4.08 -38.14
CA GLN A 437 -8.93 5.51 -38.07
C GLN A 437 -10.10 6.22 -37.37
N LYS A 438 -9.89 6.74 -36.16
CA LYS A 438 -10.95 7.43 -35.41
C LYS A 438 -10.84 8.94 -35.53
N LYS A 439 -11.95 9.53 -36.01
CA LYS A 439 -12.39 10.89 -35.68
C LYS A 439 -12.80 10.91 -34.20
N TYR A 440 -12.30 11.88 -33.45
CA TYR A 440 -12.71 12.32 -32.10
C TYR A 440 -13.85 11.52 -31.42
N GLY A 441 -13.54 10.86 -30.31
CA GLY A 441 -14.51 10.22 -29.41
C GLY A 441 -13.89 9.09 -28.57
N TYR A 442 -14.22 9.04 -27.27
CA TYR A 442 -13.82 7.99 -26.32
C TYR A 442 -14.45 6.64 -26.72
N ASP A 443 -13.68 5.55 -26.68
CA ASP A 443 -14.20 4.20 -26.94
C ASP A 443 -14.45 3.45 -25.62
N ASN A 444 -15.72 3.27 -25.27
CA ASN A 444 -16.16 2.55 -24.07
C ASN A 444 -15.78 1.06 -24.07
N SER A 445 -15.28 0.50 -25.17
CA SER A 445 -14.86 -0.91 -25.24
C SER A 445 -13.53 -1.20 -24.53
N SER A 446 -12.82 -0.18 -24.05
CA SER A 446 -11.52 -0.29 -23.37
C SER A 446 -11.59 -0.24 -21.83
N TYR A 447 -12.79 -0.04 -21.26
CA TYR A 447 -12.98 0.06 -19.81
C TYR A 447 -13.29 -1.29 -19.20
N ASP A 448 -12.40 -1.79 -18.35
CA ASP A 448 -12.65 -2.95 -17.49
C ASP A 448 -13.03 -2.48 -16.08
N ALA A 449 -14.20 -2.93 -15.60
CA ALA A 449 -14.68 -2.61 -14.27
C ALA A 449 -14.12 -3.53 -13.18
N GLU A 450 -13.49 -4.65 -13.57
CA GLU A 450 -13.06 -5.70 -12.65
C GLU A 450 -12.07 -5.22 -11.59
N PRO A 451 -10.97 -4.50 -11.92
CA PRO A 451 -10.03 -4.02 -10.89
C PRO A 451 -10.68 -3.12 -9.83
N ARG A 452 -11.67 -2.32 -10.25
CA ARG A 452 -12.45 -1.47 -9.34
C ARG A 452 -13.35 -2.30 -8.43
N ILE A 453 -13.97 -3.36 -8.95
CA ILE A 453 -14.81 -4.27 -8.15
C ILE A 453 -13.94 -5.03 -7.14
N GLN A 454 -12.76 -5.51 -7.54
CA GLN A 454 -11.81 -6.16 -6.65
C GLN A 454 -11.36 -5.22 -5.52
N LEU A 455 -11.04 -3.97 -5.86
CA LEU A 455 -10.69 -2.95 -4.87
C LEU A 455 -11.83 -2.71 -3.87
N ASP A 456 -13.07 -2.57 -4.35
CA ASP A 456 -14.25 -2.36 -3.50
C ASP A 456 -14.47 -3.54 -2.53
N ASN A 457 -14.31 -4.78 -3.01
CA ASN A 457 -14.40 -5.99 -2.18
C ASN A 457 -13.27 -6.06 -1.14
N PHE A 458 -12.04 -5.79 -1.56
CA PHE A 458 -10.86 -5.81 -0.69
C PHE A 458 -11.01 -4.78 0.44
N LEU A 459 -11.43 -3.55 0.11
CA LEU A 459 -11.64 -2.49 1.08
C LEU A 459 -12.85 -2.76 1.98
N GLU A 460 -13.91 -3.40 1.48
CA GLU A 460 -15.05 -3.83 2.30
C GLU A 460 -14.61 -4.79 3.41
N ASN A 461 -13.80 -5.80 3.06
CA ASN A 461 -13.25 -6.75 4.03
C ASN A 461 -12.33 -6.04 5.04
N LEU A 462 -11.47 -5.14 4.58
CA LEU A 462 -10.55 -4.42 5.45
C LEU A 462 -11.29 -3.47 6.43
N CYS A 463 -12.25 -2.71 5.91
CA CYS A 463 -13.07 -1.77 6.69
C CYS A 463 -14.07 -2.46 7.63
N SER A 464 -14.28 -3.77 7.51
CA SER A 464 -15.09 -4.53 8.46
C SER A 464 -14.48 -4.55 9.87
N LEU A 465 -13.14 -4.44 9.97
CA LEU A 465 -12.39 -4.52 11.22
C LEU A 465 -11.53 -3.30 11.51
N LEU A 466 -11.02 -2.61 10.48
CA LEU A 466 -10.04 -1.54 10.63
C LEU A 466 -10.46 -0.24 9.94
N PRO A 467 -10.41 0.90 10.65
CA PRO A 467 -10.54 2.20 10.00
C PRO A 467 -9.44 2.40 8.95
N THR A 468 -9.86 2.68 7.71
CA THR A 468 -8.96 2.76 6.54
C THR A 468 -9.12 4.11 5.85
N HIS A 469 -8.01 4.80 5.67
CA HIS A 469 -7.90 6.03 4.90
C HIS A 469 -7.34 5.74 3.52
N MET A 470 -7.99 6.24 2.48
CA MET A 470 -7.59 6.03 1.11
C MET A 470 -7.34 7.37 0.42
N MET A 471 -6.10 7.59 0.00
CA MET A 471 -5.68 8.72 -0.81
C MET A 471 -5.70 8.33 -2.30
N PRO A 472 -6.12 9.22 -3.20
CA PRO A 472 -5.98 9.01 -4.64
C PRO A 472 -4.51 9.17 -5.08
N GLY A 473 -4.10 8.39 -6.09
CA GLY A 473 -2.84 8.54 -6.81
C GLY A 473 -3.04 8.95 -8.27
N ASN A 474 -1.99 8.79 -9.08
CA ASN A 474 -1.97 9.21 -10.48
C ASN A 474 -2.88 8.34 -11.38
N HIS A 475 -3.01 7.05 -11.04
CA HIS A 475 -3.79 6.09 -11.81
C HIS A 475 -5.21 5.85 -11.27
N ASP A 476 -5.51 6.42 -10.11
CA ASP A 476 -6.84 6.29 -9.50
C ASP A 476 -7.86 7.23 -10.17
N PRO A 477 -9.16 6.92 -10.12
CA PRO A 477 -10.21 7.71 -10.76
C PRO A 477 -10.51 9.01 -9.98
N ALA A 478 -9.53 9.90 -9.95
CA ALA A 478 -9.56 11.22 -9.32
C ALA A 478 -9.04 12.30 -10.30
N ASP A 479 -9.13 13.57 -9.90
CA ASP A 479 -8.56 14.67 -10.70
C ASP A 479 -7.04 14.45 -10.87
N PHE A 480 -6.49 14.77 -12.05
CA PHE A 480 -5.04 14.66 -12.30
C PHE A 480 -4.24 15.76 -11.59
N THR A 481 -4.84 16.94 -11.43
CA THR A 481 -4.19 18.11 -10.81
C THR A 481 -4.16 18.00 -9.30
N LEU A 482 -3.08 18.45 -8.66
CA LEU A 482 -3.05 18.62 -7.21
C LEU A 482 -3.83 19.86 -6.75
N PRO A 483 -4.45 19.83 -5.56
CA PRO A 483 -4.71 18.65 -4.74
C PRO A 483 -5.79 17.74 -5.36
N GLN A 484 -5.49 16.44 -5.45
CA GLN A 484 -6.46 15.46 -5.95
C GLN A 484 -7.57 15.28 -4.90
N GLN A 485 -8.82 15.37 -5.35
CA GLN A 485 -9.99 15.20 -4.48
C GLN A 485 -10.23 13.71 -4.17
N PRO A 486 -10.88 13.39 -3.04
CA PRO A 486 -11.16 12.00 -2.67
C PRO A 486 -11.92 11.25 -3.77
N ILE A 487 -11.65 9.94 -3.89
CA ILE A 487 -12.41 9.07 -4.81
C ILE A 487 -13.89 9.13 -4.43
N HIS A 488 -14.75 9.39 -5.41
CA HIS A 488 -16.16 9.55 -5.17
C HIS A 488 -16.78 8.23 -4.65
N PRO A 489 -17.55 8.23 -3.53
CA PRO A 489 -18.08 6.99 -2.93
C PRO A 489 -18.91 6.10 -3.87
N ASN A 490 -19.60 6.69 -4.86
CA ASN A 490 -20.31 5.89 -5.88
C ASN A 490 -19.39 5.03 -6.77
N LEU A 491 -18.09 5.35 -6.86
CA LEU A 491 -17.10 4.52 -7.52
C LEU A 491 -16.66 3.32 -6.66
N LEU A 492 -17.11 3.23 -5.41
CA LEU A 492 -16.83 2.11 -4.51
C LEU A 492 -18.12 1.81 -3.71
N PRO A 493 -19.18 1.28 -4.36
CA PRO A 493 -20.51 1.22 -3.77
C PRO A 493 -20.62 0.35 -2.50
N LYS A 494 -19.78 -0.67 -2.34
CA LYS A 494 -19.80 -1.53 -1.15
C LYS A 494 -19.15 -0.83 0.03
N VAL A 495 -17.90 -0.42 -0.10
CA VAL A 495 -17.15 0.19 1.01
C VAL A 495 -17.48 1.66 1.22
N GLY A 496 -17.94 2.38 0.20
CA GLY A 496 -18.22 3.83 0.26
C GLY A 496 -19.32 4.23 1.24
N ARG A 497 -20.09 3.27 1.76
CA ARG A 497 -21.08 3.47 2.83
C ARG A 497 -20.61 3.00 4.21
N ASN A 498 -19.43 2.37 4.29
CA ASN A 498 -18.88 1.86 5.52
C ASN A 498 -18.33 3.02 6.37
N PRO A 499 -18.73 3.15 7.66
CA PRO A 499 -18.25 4.23 8.53
C PRO A 499 -16.74 4.19 8.83
N ASN A 500 -16.09 3.05 8.64
CA ASN A 500 -14.64 2.89 8.81
C ASN A 500 -13.85 3.29 7.56
N PHE A 501 -14.52 3.57 6.44
CA PHE A 501 -13.87 4.01 5.21
C PHE A 501 -13.79 5.53 5.13
N HIS A 502 -12.59 6.04 4.90
CA HIS A 502 -12.32 7.46 4.79
C HIS A 502 -11.60 7.75 3.47
N GLY A 503 -12.34 8.19 2.46
CA GLY A 503 -11.74 8.79 1.27
C GLY A 503 -11.18 10.17 1.61
N VAL A 504 -9.88 10.39 1.37
CA VAL A 504 -9.16 11.63 1.71
C VAL A 504 -8.47 12.24 0.49
N THR A 505 -7.98 13.47 0.60
CA THR A 505 -7.30 14.19 -0.50
C THR A 505 -5.86 13.69 -0.70
N ASN A 506 -5.24 14.09 -1.81
CA ASN A 506 -3.78 14.08 -1.97
C ASN A 506 -3.29 15.51 -2.28
N PRO A 507 -2.44 16.14 -1.46
CA PRO A 507 -1.87 15.66 -0.19
C PRO A 507 -2.90 15.40 0.93
N TYR A 508 -2.46 14.75 2.00
CA TYR A 508 -3.30 14.42 3.17
C TYR A 508 -2.64 14.87 4.47
N TRP A 509 -3.42 15.54 5.33
CA TRP A 509 -3.04 15.91 6.69
C TRP A 509 -4.00 15.25 7.69
N CYS A 510 -3.46 14.70 8.77
CA CYS A 510 -4.27 14.24 9.90
C CYS A 510 -3.46 14.18 11.20
N GLU A 511 -4.15 14.02 12.31
CA GLU A 511 -3.56 13.74 13.61
C GLU A 511 -4.13 12.42 14.17
N LEU A 512 -3.24 11.54 14.60
CA LEU A 512 -3.53 10.22 15.15
C LEU A 512 -2.86 10.09 16.51
N ASP A 513 -3.65 10.03 17.58
CA ASP A 513 -3.15 9.96 18.97
C ASP A 513 -2.12 11.05 19.33
N GLY A 514 -2.34 12.28 18.86
CA GLY A 514 -1.43 13.42 19.04
C GLY A 514 -0.25 13.46 18.06
N VAL A 515 -0.09 12.46 17.19
CA VAL A 515 0.94 12.42 16.14
C VAL A 515 0.38 13.00 14.85
N VAL A 516 0.95 14.11 14.40
CA VAL A 516 0.59 14.81 13.15
C VAL A 516 1.28 14.16 11.94
N PHE A 517 0.49 13.78 10.94
CA PHE A 517 0.91 13.19 9.67
C PHE A 517 0.70 14.18 8.53
N LEU A 518 1.69 14.22 7.63
CA LEU A 518 1.57 14.74 6.28
C LEU A 518 1.90 13.61 5.30
N GLY A 519 1.08 13.45 4.28
CA GLY A 519 1.20 12.40 3.28
C GLY A 519 1.03 12.89 1.86
N THR A 520 1.75 12.28 0.92
CA THR A 520 1.51 12.42 -0.52
C THR A 520 1.48 11.07 -1.20
N SER A 521 0.85 10.97 -2.37
CA SER A 521 0.84 9.74 -3.17
C SER A 521 2.07 9.57 -4.09
N GLY A 522 3.12 10.36 -3.90
CA GLY A 522 4.42 10.19 -4.59
C GLY A 522 4.74 11.23 -5.67
N GLN A 523 3.72 11.77 -6.34
CA GLN A 523 3.91 12.59 -7.55
C GLN A 523 4.78 13.84 -7.31
N THR A 524 4.76 14.39 -6.10
CA THR A 524 5.53 15.59 -5.74
C THR A 524 7.04 15.33 -5.77
N ILE A 525 7.48 14.19 -5.23
CA ILE A 525 8.90 13.79 -5.24
C ILE A 525 9.29 13.27 -6.62
N ASP A 526 8.41 12.51 -7.29
CA ASP A 526 8.65 12.05 -8.67
C ASP A 526 8.86 13.21 -9.63
N ASP A 527 8.13 14.32 -9.46
CA ASP A 527 8.30 15.48 -10.31
C ASP A 527 9.59 16.26 -10.02
N ILE A 528 9.94 16.48 -8.73
CA ILE A 528 11.23 17.09 -8.36
C ILE A 528 12.41 16.25 -8.88
N TYR A 529 12.30 14.92 -8.81
CA TYR A 529 13.32 14.00 -9.29
C TYR A 529 13.64 14.19 -10.78
N LYS A 530 12.70 14.69 -11.59
CA LYS A 530 12.96 15.01 -13.01
C LYS A 530 13.95 16.16 -13.18
N TYR A 531 14.04 17.09 -12.22
CA TYR A 531 14.85 18.30 -12.32
C TYR A 531 16.32 18.09 -11.99
N ILE A 532 16.65 17.02 -11.28
CA ILE A 532 17.93 16.91 -10.59
C ILE A 532 18.72 15.68 -11.00
N GLU A 533 20.05 15.79 -10.93
CA GLU A 533 20.93 14.66 -11.18
C GLU A 533 20.83 13.59 -10.09
N SER A 534 20.66 14.00 -8.82
CA SER A 534 20.65 13.10 -7.66
C SER A 534 19.60 11.98 -7.75
N GLU A 535 19.97 10.81 -7.23
CA GLU A 535 19.12 9.63 -7.08
C GLU A 535 18.50 9.52 -5.67
N ASP A 536 19.00 10.30 -4.69
CA ASP A 536 18.57 10.22 -3.29
C ASP A 536 17.22 10.91 -3.08
N ARG A 537 16.13 10.18 -3.32
CA ARG A 537 14.75 10.63 -3.09
C ARG A 537 14.45 10.97 -1.62
N LEU A 538 15.19 10.39 -0.68
CA LEU A 538 15.01 10.68 0.75
C LEU A 538 15.59 12.06 1.08
N ALA A 539 16.73 12.41 0.49
CA ALA A 539 17.26 13.77 0.55
C ALA A 539 16.32 14.78 -0.13
N ILE A 540 15.69 14.42 -1.25
CA ILE A 540 14.68 15.30 -1.88
C ILE A 540 13.52 15.58 -0.93
N ALA A 541 12.94 14.53 -0.33
CA ALA A 541 11.84 14.65 0.62
C ALA A 541 12.25 15.44 1.89
N GLU A 542 13.52 15.34 2.31
CA GLU A 542 14.05 16.20 3.37
C GLU A 542 14.08 17.67 2.93
N ARG A 543 14.54 17.95 1.71
CA ARG A 543 14.63 19.34 1.20
C ARG A 543 13.27 20.02 1.09
N THR A 544 12.18 19.30 0.77
CA THR A 544 10.83 19.90 0.75
C THR A 544 10.39 20.44 2.11
N LEU A 545 10.85 19.84 3.22
CA LEU A 545 10.64 20.39 4.57
C LEU A 545 11.45 21.68 4.80
N TYR A 546 12.70 21.73 4.35
CA TYR A 546 13.56 22.92 4.47
C TYR A 546 13.09 24.09 3.59
N TRP A 547 12.50 23.79 2.43
CA TRP A 547 11.84 24.78 1.59
C TRP A 547 10.47 25.20 2.12
N ARG A 548 9.93 24.46 3.11
CA ARG A 548 8.56 24.58 3.61
C ARG A 548 7.51 24.47 2.52
N HIS A 549 7.72 23.58 1.55
CA HIS A 549 6.83 23.46 0.39
C HIS A 549 6.75 22.01 -0.12
N ILE A 550 5.54 21.46 -0.16
CA ILE A 550 5.27 20.06 -0.55
C ILE A 550 5.55 19.81 -2.03
N ALA A 551 5.23 20.78 -2.88
CA ALA A 551 5.21 20.64 -4.34
C ALA A 551 5.77 21.88 -5.07
N PRO A 552 7.05 22.25 -4.89
CA PRO A 552 7.62 23.51 -5.40
C PRO A 552 7.53 23.63 -6.93
N SER A 553 7.69 22.53 -7.67
CA SER A 553 7.59 22.49 -9.14
C SER A 553 6.17 22.66 -9.67
N ALA A 554 5.15 22.78 -8.80
CA ALA A 554 3.80 23.13 -9.22
C ALA A 554 3.63 24.66 -9.29
N PRO A 555 3.04 25.21 -10.37
CA PRO A 555 2.41 24.54 -11.52
C PRO A 555 3.30 24.24 -12.75
N ASP A 556 4.60 24.54 -12.73
CA ASP A 556 5.51 24.48 -13.91
C ASP A 556 5.47 23.11 -14.63
N THR A 557 5.79 22.03 -13.93
CA THR A 557 5.77 20.65 -14.48
C THR A 557 4.80 19.73 -13.77
N LEU A 558 4.55 19.98 -12.48
CA LEU A 558 3.53 19.28 -11.72
C LEU A 558 2.24 20.08 -11.75
N TRP A 559 1.23 19.59 -12.46
CA TRP A 559 0.00 20.34 -12.63
C TRP A 559 -0.79 20.44 -11.31
N CYS A 560 -1.21 21.66 -10.99
CA CYS A 560 -2.06 21.92 -9.83
C CYS A 560 -3.26 22.81 -10.19
N TYR A 561 -4.19 22.90 -9.27
CA TYR A 561 -5.28 23.85 -9.32
C TYR A 561 -4.73 25.28 -9.19
N PRO A 562 -5.20 26.25 -10.01
CA PRO A 562 -4.77 27.65 -9.93
C PRO A 562 -5.40 28.35 -8.72
N PHE A 563 -4.74 28.26 -7.56
CA PHE A 563 -5.17 28.97 -6.36
C PHE A 563 -4.89 30.48 -6.46
N GLU A 564 -5.81 31.28 -5.89
CA GLU A 564 -5.78 32.76 -5.97
C GLU A 564 -5.72 33.45 -4.61
N ARG A 565 -5.88 32.70 -3.50
CA ARG A 565 -5.99 33.29 -2.15
C ARG A 565 -5.02 32.73 -1.12
N TYR A 566 -4.53 31.53 -1.34
CA TYR A 566 -3.58 30.82 -0.49
C TYR A 566 -2.86 29.77 -1.34
N ASP A 567 -1.66 29.35 -0.93
CA ASP A 567 -1.00 28.17 -1.49
C ASP A 567 -1.10 27.02 -0.46
N PRO A 568 -1.90 25.97 -0.72
CA PRO A 568 -2.10 24.88 0.24
C PRO A 568 -0.88 23.97 0.36
N PHE A 569 0.13 24.12 -0.50
CA PHE A 569 1.33 23.29 -0.48
C PHE A 569 2.42 23.85 0.44
N ILE A 570 2.22 25.03 1.03
CA ILE A 570 3.12 25.59 2.04
C ILE A 570 3.01 24.82 3.36
N ILE A 571 4.15 24.40 3.89
CA ILE A 571 4.27 23.65 5.14
C ILE A 571 4.44 24.64 6.30
N ASN A 572 3.31 25.03 6.89
CA ASN A 572 3.27 25.99 8.00
C ASN A 572 3.69 25.38 9.34
N GLN A 573 3.47 24.09 9.53
CA GLN A 573 3.84 23.33 10.72
C GLN A 573 4.62 22.09 10.32
N MET A 574 5.66 21.77 11.09
CA MET A 574 6.44 20.55 10.91
C MET A 574 5.64 19.32 11.37
N PRO A 575 5.36 18.36 10.47
CA PRO A 575 4.65 17.13 10.83
C PRO A 575 5.56 16.22 11.67
N HIS A 576 4.99 15.35 12.49
CA HIS A 576 5.77 14.29 13.16
C HIS A 576 6.14 13.18 12.18
N VAL A 577 5.29 12.93 11.19
CA VAL A 577 5.46 11.91 10.16
C VAL A 577 5.23 12.53 8.80
N TYR A 578 6.18 12.37 7.88
CA TYR A 578 6.04 12.77 6.49
C TYR A 578 6.22 11.56 5.58
N PHE A 579 5.14 11.05 4.99
CA PHE A 579 5.19 9.87 4.13
C PHE A 579 4.94 10.21 2.66
N ILE A 580 5.60 9.47 1.77
CA ILE A 580 5.55 9.65 0.33
C ILE A 580 5.26 8.28 -0.30
N GLY A 581 4.11 8.15 -0.96
CA GLY A 581 3.67 6.95 -1.65
C GLY A 581 4.47 6.62 -2.91
N ASN A 582 4.32 5.39 -3.41
CA ASN A 582 4.70 4.98 -4.76
C ASN A 582 6.18 5.20 -5.12
N GLN A 583 7.08 5.04 -4.15
CA GLN A 583 8.52 5.14 -4.39
C GLN A 583 9.10 3.79 -4.86
N LYS A 584 10.30 3.81 -5.45
CA LYS A 584 10.96 2.59 -5.98
C LYS A 584 11.30 1.60 -4.86
N GLU A 585 11.66 2.09 -3.68
CA GLU A 585 12.07 1.26 -2.54
C GLU A 585 11.65 1.90 -1.21
N PHE A 586 11.62 1.08 -0.15
CA PHE A 586 11.40 1.55 1.20
C PHE A 586 12.66 2.25 1.74
N ALA A 587 12.49 3.49 2.22
CA ALA A 587 13.55 4.20 2.92
C ALA A 587 12.95 5.10 4.01
N THR A 588 13.72 5.36 5.07
CA THR A 588 13.25 6.25 6.15
C THR A 588 14.41 6.99 6.82
N ARG A 589 14.16 8.23 7.25
CA ARG A 589 15.11 9.09 7.98
C ARG A 589 14.38 9.80 9.11
N LEU A 590 15.03 9.90 10.27
CA LEU A 590 14.58 10.80 11.34
C LEU A 590 15.37 12.09 11.21
N ILE A 591 14.67 13.20 11.05
CA ILE A 591 15.27 14.52 11.04
C ILE A 591 15.03 15.15 12.40
N GLU A 592 16.09 15.72 12.97
CA GLU A 592 16.02 16.51 14.19
C GLU A 592 16.35 17.97 13.87
N GLY A 593 15.44 18.86 14.21
CA GLY A 593 15.61 20.30 14.02
C GLY A 593 16.25 20.98 15.23
N PRO A 594 16.76 22.22 15.07
CA PRO A 594 17.45 22.96 16.12
C PRO A 594 16.54 23.25 17.34
N ASN A 595 15.22 23.30 17.15
CA ASN A 595 14.25 23.59 18.21
C ASN A 595 13.62 22.31 18.77
N GLN A 596 14.41 21.21 18.86
CA GLN A 596 13.96 19.88 19.28
C GLN A 596 12.83 19.29 18.41
N GLN A 597 12.65 19.82 17.20
CA GLN A 597 11.67 19.29 16.25
C GLN A 597 12.11 17.90 15.79
N ARG A 598 11.17 16.99 15.59
CA ARG A 598 11.43 15.64 15.10
C ARG A 598 10.41 15.22 14.04
N THR A 599 10.89 14.87 12.86
CA THR A 599 10.05 14.34 11.78
C THR A 599 10.63 13.05 11.25
N ARG A 600 9.80 12.01 11.20
CA ARG A 600 10.09 10.75 10.52
C ARG A 600 9.65 10.86 9.06
N ILE A 601 10.61 10.89 8.13
CA ILE A 601 10.32 10.79 6.69
C ILE A 601 10.25 9.30 6.31
N ILE A 602 9.24 8.91 5.52
CA ILE A 602 9.01 7.54 5.07
C ILE A 602 8.73 7.52 3.57
N LEU A 603 9.60 6.88 2.80
CA LEU A 603 9.33 6.52 1.41
C LEU A 603 8.64 5.16 1.40
N LEU A 604 7.40 5.13 0.94
CA LEU A 604 6.60 3.91 0.84
C LEU A 604 6.81 3.32 -0.56
N PRO A 605 7.27 2.06 -0.67
CA PRO A 605 7.41 1.41 -1.95
C PRO A 605 6.05 1.04 -2.55
N SER A 606 6.01 0.78 -3.86
CA SER A 606 4.85 0.12 -4.46
C SER A 606 4.68 -1.29 -3.88
N PHE A 607 3.50 -1.58 -3.33
CA PHE A 607 3.15 -2.91 -2.79
C PHE A 607 3.10 -3.98 -3.89
N SER A 608 2.59 -3.63 -5.07
CA SER A 608 2.54 -4.55 -6.21
C SER A 608 3.92 -5.08 -6.60
N GLU A 609 4.95 -4.27 -6.48
CA GLU A 609 6.33 -4.64 -6.81
C GLU A 609 7.06 -5.26 -5.61
N SER A 610 7.02 -4.59 -4.45
CA SER A 610 7.83 -4.94 -3.28
C SER A 610 7.15 -5.92 -2.31
N GLY A 611 5.82 -5.93 -2.28
CA GLY A 611 5.02 -6.61 -1.27
C GLY A 611 5.21 -6.09 0.15
N ILE A 612 5.71 -4.86 0.33
CA ILE A 612 6.03 -4.31 1.64
C ILE A 612 4.85 -3.49 2.20
N VAL A 613 4.48 -3.76 3.45
CA VAL A 613 3.65 -2.90 4.29
C VAL A 613 4.52 -2.30 5.39
N VAL A 614 4.38 -0.99 5.64
CA VAL A 614 5.13 -0.29 6.68
C VAL A 614 4.24 -0.09 7.90
N LEU A 615 4.67 -0.58 9.05
CA LEU A 615 4.01 -0.42 10.34
C LEU A 615 4.75 0.65 11.14
N LEU A 616 4.13 1.80 11.34
CA LEU A 616 4.68 2.90 12.10
C LEU A 616 4.18 2.85 13.54
N ASN A 617 5.09 2.80 14.50
CA ASN A 617 4.77 2.91 15.92
C ASN A 617 4.56 4.38 16.31
N LEU A 618 3.38 4.71 16.84
CA LEU A 618 3.00 6.08 17.20
C LEU A 618 3.77 6.64 18.41
N LYS A 619 4.29 5.79 19.30
CA LYS A 619 4.99 6.19 20.54
C LYS A 619 6.43 6.64 20.28
N ASN A 620 7.11 6.01 19.30
CA ASN A 620 8.54 6.22 19.06
C ASN A 620 8.89 6.54 17.60
N LEU A 621 7.90 6.60 16.71
CA LEU A 621 8.04 6.86 15.28
C LEU A 621 8.99 5.88 14.55
N LYS A 622 9.21 4.68 15.09
CA LYS A 622 9.97 3.63 14.40
C LYS A 622 9.09 2.91 13.39
N CYS A 623 9.66 2.65 12.23
CA CYS A 623 9.03 1.89 11.16
C CYS A 623 9.49 0.43 11.23
N HIS A 624 8.53 -0.49 11.13
CA HIS A 624 8.76 -1.92 10.91
C HIS A 624 8.18 -2.28 9.55
N THR A 625 8.85 -3.13 8.78
CA THR A 625 8.35 -3.56 7.47
C THR A 625 7.94 -5.03 7.51
N THR A 626 6.76 -5.33 6.98
CA THR A 626 6.31 -6.70 6.74
C THR A 626 6.26 -6.93 5.23
N CYS A 627 6.88 -7.98 4.73
CA CYS A 627 6.95 -8.30 3.30
C CYS A 627 6.13 -9.56 3.00
N PHE A 628 5.24 -9.46 2.00
CA PHE A 628 4.41 -10.53 1.48
C PHE A 628 4.94 -10.89 0.09
N LYS A 629 5.46 -12.10 -0.08
CA LYS A 629 6.12 -12.50 -1.33
C LYS A 629 5.17 -13.23 -2.26
#